data_AF-A0A9W9A296-F1
#
_entry.id   AF-A0A9W9A296-F1
#
_cell.length_a   1.000
_cell.length_b   1.000
_cell.length_c   1.000
_cell.angle_alpha   90.00
_cell.angle_beta   90.00
_cell.angle_gamma   90.00
#
_symmetry.space_group_name_H-M   'P 1'
#
loop_
_entity.id
_entity.type
_entity.pdbx_description
1 polymer ?
#
loop_
_entity_poly.entity_id
_entity_poly.type
_entity_poly.pdbx_seq_one_letter_code
_entity_poly.pdbx_strand_id
1 'polypeptide(L)'
;MTPALEISRSTLMHASLAYLSDELRTMDSIINCRSACSLPLELLLIIRAQLLIQVTDHLIFRSSSALQRYETSLQYMLCPECIAYNQDVYGNDIWGWEQFLGACACFTAKNPSISSPIVLRRMDPHLSNYSISSPPTLNPKKFTNRHHWLEFYLSMKALRLIRRCTSEGTVVGDYERVIWDLVSNVLEGYGCQSIRAHRAGAARSFALSSEGHPSCLVVPVAQEHFMCVAKEDCTTLKRVERDLALSVEYNVPQTSDLISKLSRTGRFSFGLDTASDRRSSVMPNSKLALLKVVNSLQIIFLTALSIPLSVVTLALTILCFYSRPWAFRIL
;
A
#
# COMPACT_ATOMS: atom_id res chain seq x y z
N MET A 1 1.00 -34.15 -6.22
CA MET A 1 0.54 -32.75 -6.21
C MET A 1 1.77 -31.88 -6.05
N THR A 2 2.02 -30.94 -6.96
CA THR A 2 3.12 -29.98 -6.82
C THR A 2 2.81 -29.08 -5.62
N PRO A 3 3.72 -28.92 -4.65
CA PRO A 3 3.46 -28.02 -3.54
C PRO A 3 3.33 -26.59 -4.09
N ALA A 4 2.33 -25.86 -3.61
CA ALA A 4 2.04 -24.50 -4.03
C ALA A 4 1.68 -23.67 -2.81
N LEU A 5 2.16 -22.43 -2.78
CA LEU A 5 1.81 -21.44 -1.77
C LEU A 5 0.76 -20.50 -2.35
N GLU A 6 -0.46 -20.52 -1.80
CA GLU A 6 -1.51 -19.57 -2.18
C GLU A 6 -1.37 -18.27 -1.41
N ILE A 7 -1.34 -17.16 -2.12
CA ILE A 7 -1.18 -15.83 -1.53
C ILE A 7 -1.99 -14.77 -2.27
N SER A 8 -2.42 -13.72 -1.57
CA SER A 8 -3.00 -12.54 -2.20
C SER A 8 -2.00 -11.88 -3.16
N ARG A 9 -2.48 -11.50 -4.36
CA ARG A 9 -1.68 -10.76 -5.35
C ARG A 9 -1.12 -9.47 -4.77
N SER A 10 -1.93 -8.73 -4.00
CA SER A 10 -1.49 -7.46 -3.40
C SER A 10 -0.33 -7.68 -2.45
N THR A 11 -0.39 -8.71 -1.60
CA THR A 11 0.66 -9.03 -0.65
C THR A 11 1.97 -9.33 -1.37
N LEU A 12 1.93 -10.20 -2.38
CA LEU A 12 3.12 -10.60 -3.13
C LEU A 12 3.79 -9.40 -3.83
N MET A 13 3.00 -8.50 -4.42
CA MET A 13 3.53 -7.28 -5.05
C MET A 13 4.20 -6.33 -4.04
N HIS A 14 3.58 -6.11 -2.89
CA HIS A 14 4.14 -5.25 -1.85
C HIS A 14 5.40 -5.84 -1.23
N ALA A 15 5.40 -7.15 -0.91
CA ALA A 15 6.58 -7.84 -0.38
C ALA A 15 7.76 -7.82 -1.37
N SER A 16 7.49 -8.02 -2.65
CA SER A 16 8.53 -7.96 -3.70
C SER A 16 9.12 -6.56 -3.85
N LEU A 17 8.27 -5.52 -3.79
CA LEU A 17 8.76 -4.13 -3.77
C LEU A 17 9.55 -3.79 -2.51
N ALA A 18 9.13 -4.29 -1.35
CA ALA A 18 9.82 -4.09 -0.08
C ALA A 18 11.19 -4.78 -0.08
N TYR A 19 11.27 -6.00 -0.62
CA TYR A 19 12.52 -6.74 -0.76
C TYR A 19 13.57 -5.98 -1.59
N LEU A 20 13.13 -5.28 -2.65
CA LEU A 20 14.00 -4.49 -3.51
C LEU A 20 14.20 -3.04 -3.05
N SER A 21 13.70 -2.66 -1.88
CA SER A 21 13.87 -1.30 -1.37
C SER A 21 15.33 -0.99 -1.02
N ASP A 22 15.71 0.28 -1.04
CA ASP A 22 17.08 0.70 -0.75
C ASP A 22 17.48 0.34 0.69
N GLU A 23 16.53 0.34 1.62
CA GLU A 23 16.72 -0.06 3.03
C GLU A 23 17.12 -1.53 3.13
N LEU A 24 16.40 -2.44 2.46
CA LEU A 24 16.70 -3.87 2.48
C LEU A 24 17.99 -4.18 1.73
N ARG A 25 18.23 -3.55 0.59
CA ARG A 25 19.48 -3.70 -0.16
C ARG A 25 20.71 -3.25 0.63
N THR A 26 20.58 -2.15 1.37
CA THR A 26 21.64 -1.67 2.26
C THR A 26 21.90 -2.67 3.39
N MET A 27 20.82 -3.19 4.01
CA MET A 27 20.94 -4.21 5.04
C MET A 27 21.60 -5.50 4.53
N ASP A 28 21.22 -5.95 3.34
CA ASP A 28 21.82 -7.12 2.68
C ASP A 28 23.30 -6.88 2.34
N SER A 29 23.65 -5.66 1.93
CA SER A 29 25.05 -5.28 1.71
C SER A 29 25.87 -5.33 3.00
N ILE A 30 25.32 -4.87 4.12
CA ILE A 30 25.97 -4.94 5.44
C ILE A 30 26.16 -6.40 5.88
N ILE A 31 25.13 -7.25 5.72
CA ILE A 31 25.20 -8.68 6.05
C ILE A 31 26.29 -9.39 5.25
N ASN A 32 26.43 -9.04 3.96
CA ASN A 32 27.44 -9.61 3.09
C ASN A 32 28.86 -9.09 3.40
N CYS A 33 28.98 -7.84 3.84
CA CYS A 33 30.24 -7.21 4.25
C CYS A 33 30.61 -7.56 5.71
N ARG A 34 30.98 -8.83 5.94
CA ARG A 34 31.32 -9.37 7.28
C ARG A 34 32.41 -8.61 8.04
N SER A 35 33.27 -7.85 7.35
CA SER A 35 34.40 -7.13 7.96
C SER A 35 34.01 -5.81 8.63
N ALA A 36 32.85 -5.24 8.31
CA ALA A 36 32.47 -3.89 8.75
C ALA A 36 31.46 -3.85 9.90
N CYS A 37 30.87 -5.00 10.27
CA CYS A 37 29.79 -5.05 11.25
C CYS A 37 30.24 -5.73 12.54
N SER A 38 30.05 -5.05 13.66
CA SER A 38 30.33 -5.59 15.00
C SER A 38 29.18 -6.43 15.58
N LEU A 39 28.05 -6.54 14.85
CA LEU A 39 26.88 -7.27 15.32
C LEU A 39 26.92 -8.74 14.88
N PRO A 40 26.53 -9.68 15.76
CA PRO A 40 26.29 -11.08 15.41
C PRO A 40 25.31 -11.21 14.23
N LEU A 41 25.54 -12.21 13.37
CA LEU A 41 24.75 -12.45 12.15
C LEU A 41 23.28 -12.71 12.48
N GLU A 42 23.01 -13.39 13.59
CA GLU A 42 21.66 -13.72 14.05
C GLU A 42 20.84 -12.45 14.29
N LEU A 43 21.45 -11.44 14.91
CA LEU A 43 20.80 -10.14 15.15
C LEU A 43 20.56 -9.40 13.84
N LEU A 44 21.52 -9.44 12.90
CA LEU A 44 21.35 -8.81 11.59
C LEU A 44 20.20 -9.46 10.80
N LEU A 45 20.04 -10.78 10.86
CA LEU A 45 18.94 -11.48 10.20
C LEU A 45 17.58 -11.15 10.84
N ILE A 46 17.51 -11.01 12.17
CA ILE A 46 16.30 -10.56 12.87
C ILE A 46 15.93 -9.13 12.46
N ILE A 47 16.91 -8.22 12.44
CA ILE A 47 16.71 -6.83 12.01
C ILE A 47 16.21 -6.78 10.57
N ARG A 48 16.83 -7.56 9.66
CA ARG A 48 16.43 -7.66 8.26
C ARG A 48 14.97 -8.13 8.12
N ALA A 49 14.59 -9.18 8.83
CA ALA A 49 13.22 -9.71 8.80
C ALA A 49 12.20 -8.68 9.30
N GLN A 50 12.50 -8.00 10.41
CA GLN A 50 11.61 -6.97 10.96
C GLN A 50 11.51 -5.74 10.04
N LEU A 51 12.63 -5.34 9.43
CA LEU A 51 12.67 -4.24 8.48
C LEU A 51 11.79 -4.53 7.26
N LEU A 52 11.85 -5.75 6.72
CA LEU A 52 11.00 -6.16 5.61
C LEU A 52 9.51 -6.04 5.92
N ILE A 53 9.08 -6.51 7.10
CA ILE A 53 7.68 -6.39 7.54
C ILE A 53 7.28 -4.91 7.62
N GLN A 54 8.09 -4.08 8.26
CA GLN A 54 7.80 -2.65 8.41
C GLN A 54 7.73 -1.90 7.08
N VAL A 55 8.65 -2.19 6.16
CA VAL A 55 8.64 -1.59 4.82
C VAL A 55 7.40 -2.03 4.04
N THR A 56 7.05 -3.32 4.11
CA THR A 56 5.86 -3.86 3.45
C THR A 56 4.58 -3.21 3.99
N ASP A 57 4.44 -3.12 5.32
CA ASP A 57 3.31 -2.43 5.98
C ASP A 57 3.22 -0.96 5.55
N HIS A 58 4.36 -0.27 5.50
CA HIS A 58 4.41 1.12 5.07
C HIS A 58 3.97 1.29 3.61
N LEU A 59 4.39 0.39 2.72
CA LEU A 59 3.97 0.41 1.32
C LEU A 59 2.47 0.15 1.17
N ILE A 60 1.91 -0.80 1.93
CA ILE A 60 0.46 -1.10 1.96
C ILE A 60 -0.32 0.10 2.49
N PHE A 61 0.11 0.69 3.60
CA PHE A 61 -0.52 1.89 4.14
C PHE A 61 -0.53 3.03 3.11
N ARG A 62 0.59 3.26 2.43
CA ARG A 62 0.71 4.30 1.42
C ARG A 62 -0.13 4.03 0.18
N SER A 63 -0.21 2.80 -0.30
CA SER A 63 -1.01 2.44 -1.47
C SER A 63 -2.50 2.54 -1.15
N SER A 64 -2.95 2.07 0.02
CA SER A 64 -4.33 2.25 0.50
C SER A 64 -4.71 3.72 0.67
N SER A 65 -3.83 4.55 1.24
CA SER A 65 -4.08 6.00 1.35
C SER A 65 -4.17 6.68 -0.02
N ALA A 66 -3.31 6.28 -0.97
CA ALA A 66 -3.35 6.80 -2.33
C ALA A 66 -4.61 6.34 -3.09
N LEU A 67 -5.08 5.11 -2.88
CA LEU A 67 -6.34 4.61 -3.43
C LEU A 67 -7.51 5.43 -2.92
N GLN A 68 -7.58 5.67 -1.61
CA GLN A 68 -8.64 6.48 -1.00
C GLN A 68 -8.67 7.90 -1.56
N ARG A 69 -7.51 8.53 -1.79
CA ARG A 69 -7.44 9.86 -2.44
C ARG A 69 -7.92 9.82 -3.88
N TYR A 70 -7.57 8.76 -4.62
CA TYR A 70 -8.06 8.57 -5.98
C TYR A 70 -9.59 8.43 -6.00
N GLU A 71 -10.16 7.57 -5.17
CA GLU A 71 -11.62 7.39 -5.03
C GLU A 71 -12.32 8.68 -4.61
N THR A 72 -11.75 9.40 -3.64
CA THR A 72 -12.27 10.71 -3.20
C THR A 72 -12.23 11.73 -4.34
N SER A 73 -11.15 11.74 -5.14
CA SER A 73 -11.02 12.63 -6.30
C SER A 73 -12.05 12.29 -7.38
N LEU A 74 -12.39 11.01 -7.55
CA LEU A 74 -13.46 10.59 -8.45
C LEU A 74 -14.82 11.09 -7.96
N GLN A 75 -15.11 10.97 -6.66
CA GLN A 75 -16.35 11.48 -6.07
C GLN A 75 -16.47 13.00 -6.21
N TYR A 76 -15.37 13.75 -6.08
CA TYR A 76 -15.37 15.20 -6.27
C TYR A 76 -15.71 15.66 -7.69
N MET A 77 -15.69 14.77 -8.69
CA MET A 77 -16.16 15.09 -10.03
C MET A 77 -17.70 15.11 -10.13
N LEU A 78 -18.41 14.67 -9.10
CA LEU A 78 -19.86 14.65 -9.02
C LEU A 78 -20.36 15.71 -8.03
N CYS A 79 -21.55 16.27 -8.30
CA CYS A 79 -22.25 17.08 -7.31
C CYS A 79 -22.86 16.17 -6.21
N PRO A 80 -23.18 16.71 -5.01
CA PRO A 80 -23.73 15.93 -3.91
C PRO A 80 -24.96 15.10 -4.26
N GLU A 81 -25.86 15.63 -5.10
CA GLU A 81 -27.06 14.94 -5.57
C GLU A 81 -26.74 13.74 -6.47
N CYS A 82 -25.78 13.90 -7.39
CA CYS A 82 -25.30 12.81 -8.24
C CYS A 82 -24.59 11.73 -7.41
N ILE A 83 -23.85 12.10 -6.36
CA ILE A 83 -23.22 11.14 -5.45
C ILE A 83 -24.30 10.33 -4.73
N ALA A 84 -25.29 10.99 -4.14
CA ALA A 84 -26.39 10.32 -3.42
C ALA A 84 -27.15 9.35 -4.35
N TYR A 85 -27.49 9.79 -5.56
CA TYR A 85 -28.14 8.94 -6.56
C TYR A 85 -27.32 7.69 -6.89
N ASN A 86 -26.02 7.83 -7.17
CA ASN A 86 -25.17 6.67 -7.50
C ASN A 86 -25.01 5.73 -6.29
N GLN A 87 -24.94 6.28 -5.07
CA GLN A 87 -24.90 5.46 -3.85
C GLN A 87 -26.20 4.67 -3.63
N ASP A 88 -27.36 5.27 -3.93
CA ASP A 88 -28.66 4.61 -3.80
C ASP A 88 -28.85 3.51 -4.86
N VAL A 89 -28.36 3.72 -6.08
CA VAL A 89 -28.55 2.78 -7.21
C VAL A 89 -27.51 1.66 -7.22
N TYR A 90 -26.22 1.99 -7.05
CA TYR A 90 -25.11 1.05 -7.21
C TYR A 90 -24.45 0.67 -5.88
N GLY A 91 -24.79 1.35 -4.78
CA GLY A 91 -24.15 1.19 -3.49
C GLY A 91 -22.92 2.09 -3.29
N ASN A 92 -22.27 1.92 -2.13
CA ASN A 92 -21.15 2.76 -1.71
C ASN A 92 -19.85 2.51 -2.47
N ASP A 93 -19.75 1.41 -3.23
CA ASP A 93 -18.54 1.08 -3.96
C ASP A 93 -18.49 1.79 -5.31
N ILE A 94 -17.65 2.81 -5.42
CA ILE A 94 -17.49 3.62 -6.64
C ILE A 94 -17.04 2.79 -7.85
N TRP A 95 -16.38 1.66 -7.62
CA TRP A 95 -15.90 0.78 -8.69
C TRP A 95 -17.04 0.00 -9.37
N GLY A 96 -18.18 -0.15 -8.69
CA GLY A 96 -19.40 -0.75 -9.23
C GLY A 96 -20.30 0.21 -10.01
N TRP A 97 -19.93 1.49 -10.14
CA TRP A 97 -20.77 2.50 -10.80
C TRP A 97 -20.63 2.44 -12.32
N GLU A 98 -21.35 1.52 -12.99
CA GLU A 98 -21.21 1.25 -14.43
C GLU A 98 -21.44 2.48 -15.34
N GLN A 99 -22.36 3.36 -14.94
CA GLN A 99 -22.74 4.57 -15.68
C GLN A 99 -21.85 5.79 -15.39
N PHE A 100 -20.88 5.68 -14.47
CA PHE A 100 -19.99 6.79 -14.16
C PHE A 100 -18.94 6.97 -15.27
N LEU A 101 -19.14 7.98 -16.12
CA LEU A 101 -18.27 8.30 -17.27
C LEU A 101 -17.28 9.44 -17.00
N GLY A 102 -17.43 10.17 -15.89
CA GLY A 102 -16.62 11.35 -15.59
C GLY A 102 -17.41 12.37 -14.77
N ALA A 103 -16.98 13.63 -14.86
CA ALA A 103 -17.67 14.72 -14.18
C ALA A 103 -19.13 14.85 -14.62
N CYS A 104 -20.03 15.16 -13.67
CA CYS A 104 -21.44 15.32 -14.00
C CYS A 104 -21.70 16.67 -14.70
N ALA A 105 -22.74 16.73 -15.53
CA ALA A 105 -23.12 17.96 -16.23
C ALA A 105 -23.38 19.13 -15.27
N CYS A 106 -23.93 18.85 -14.08
CA CYS A 106 -24.16 19.85 -13.03
C CYS A 106 -22.84 20.49 -12.55
N PHE A 107 -21.77 19.69 -12.45
CA PHE A 107 -20.45 20.18 -12.04
C PHE A 107 -19.83 21.07 -13.11
N THR A 108 -19.91 20.66 -14.39
CA THR A 108 -19.41 21.43 -15.52
C THR A 108 -20.17 22.75 -15.70
N ALA A 109 -21.50 22.74 -15.54
CA ALA A 109 -22.32 23.95 -15.64
C ALA A 109 -22.01 24.97 -14.53
N LYS A 110 -21.74 24.50 -13.31
CA LYS A 110 -21.41 25.37 -12.17
C LYS A 110 -20.00 25.95 -12.26
N ASN A 111 -19.07 25.25 -12.90
CA ASN A 111 -17.66 25.62 -12.97
C ASN A 111 -17.12 25.59 -14.41
N PRO A 112 -17.60 26.47 -15.31
CA PRO A 112 -17.19 26.45 -16.71
C PRO A 112 -15.68 26.71 -16.90
N SER A 113 -15.03 27.38 -15.94
CA SER A 113 -13.58 27.64 -15.94
C SER A 113 -12.73 26.46 -15.48
N ILE A 114 -13.29 25.47 -14.76
CA ILE A 114 -12.57 24.28 -14.26
C ILE A 114 -12.42 23.20 -15.35
N SER A 115 -13.07 23.38 -16.51
CA SER A 115 -12.78 22.62 -17.74
C SER A 115 -11.31 22.74 -18.18
N SER A 116 -10.57 23.72 -17.65
CA SER A 116 -9.12 23.81 -17.83
C SER A 116 -8.38 22.89 -16.85
N PRO A 117 -7.48 21.99 -17.32
CA PRO A 117 -6.81 20.94 -16.53
C PRO A 117 -5.85 21.43 -15.41
N ILE A 118 -5.87 22.72 -15.08
CA ILE A 118 -4.93 23.37 -14.16
C ILE A 118 -5.39 23.26 -12.70
N VAL A 119 -6.69 23.28 -12.41
CA VAL A 119 -7.20 23.34 -11.01
C VAL A 119 -7.06 21.99 -10.29
N LEU A 120 -7.16 20.87 -11.01
CA LEU A 120 -6.92 19.52 -10.45
C LEU A 120 -5.46 19.30 -9.97
N ARG A 121 -4.49 20.12 -10.41
CA ARG A 121 -3.08 19.99 -9.98
C ARG A 121 -2.86 20.31 -8.50
N ARG A 122 -3.74 21.09 -7.87
CA ARG A 122 -3.52 21.56 -6.48
C ARG A 122 -3.87 20.53 -5.41
N MET A 123 -4.65 19.51 -5.75
CA MET A 123 -5.16 18.56 -4.75
C MET A 123 -4.21 17.37 -4.47
N ASP A 124 -3.21 17.10 -5.31
CA ASP A 124 -2.26 16.01 -5.02
C ASP A 124 -0.80 16.35 -5.41
N PRO A 125 -0.05 17.05 -4.53
CA PRO A 125 1.34 17.41 -4.79
C PRO A 125 2.27 16.20 -4.98
N HIS A 126 1.86 14.99 -4.57
CA HIS A 126 2.66 13.78 -4.76
C HIS A 126 2.62 13.22 -6.19
N LEU A 127 1.63 13.61 -7.01
CA LEU A 127 1.57 13.26 -8.43
C LEU A 127 2.33 14.26 -9.32
N SER A 128 2.64 15.45 -8.81
CA SER A 128 3.35 16.52 -9.53
C SER A 128 4.79 16.15 -9.93
N ASN A 129 5.47 15.25 -9.20
CA ASN A 129 6.85 14.85 -9.53
C ASN A 129 6.94 13.79 -10.65
N TYR A 130 5.82 13.33 -11.20
CA TYR A 130 5.86 12.51 -12.41
C TYR A 130 5.85 13.44 -13.63
N SER A 131 7.04 13.72 -14.16
CA SER A 131 7.25 14.47 -15.41
C SER A 131 6.83 13.63 -16.63
N ILE A 132 5.58 13.15 -16.61
CA ILE A 132 4.89 12.69 -17.81
C ILE A 132 4.21 13.95 -18.34
N SER A 133 4.53 14.31 -19.58
CA SER A 133 4.21 15.56 -20.28
C SER A 133 2.72 15.91 -20.42
N SER A 134 1.84 15.19 -19.75
CA SER A 134 0.43 15.50 -19.62
C SER A 134 -0.05 15.06 -18.22
N PRO A 135 -0.74 15.93 -17.45
CA PRO A 135 -1.33 15.50 -16.18
C PRO A 135 -2.23 14.30 -16.45
N PRO A 136 -2.20 13.24 -15.62
CA PRO A 136 -3.09 12.11 -15.80
C PRO A 136 -4.51 12.65 -15.73
N THR A 137 -5.18 12.69 -16.88
CA THR A 137 -6.60 12.99 -16.93
C THR A 137 -7.27 11.94 -16.05
N LEU A 138 -8.00 12.39 -15.02
CA LEU A 138 -8.76 11.53 -14.12
C LEU A 138 -9.88 10.88 -14.95
N ASN A 139 -9.54 9.78 -15.63
CA ASN A 139 -10.49 8.98 -16.38
C ASN A 139 -11.02 7.91 -15.43
N PRO A 140 -12.29 7.96 -15.03
CA PRO A 140 -12.86 6.99 -14.08
C PRO A 140 -12.89 5.58 -14.63
N LYS A 141 -12.95 5.42 -15.97
CA LYS A 141 -12.93 4.11 -16.64
C LYS A 141 -11.54 3.65 -17.03
N LYS A 142 -10.48 4.34 -16.59
CA LYS A 142 -9.10 3.90 -16.83
C LYS A 142 -8.83 2.54 -16.18
N PHE A 143 -9.41 2.29 -15.01
CA PHE A 143 -9.16 1.08 -14.24
C PHE A 143 -10.47 0.33 -14.03
N THR A 144 -10.43 -0.98 -14.24
CA THR A 144 -11.61 -1.86 -14.14
C THR A 144 -12.04 -2.11 -12.70
N ASN A 145 -11.09 -2.14 -11.76
CA ASN A 145 -11.34 -2.38 -10.35
C ASN A 145 -10.17 -1.84 -9.49
N ARG A 146 -10.33 -1.90 -8.16
CA ARG A 146 -9.31 -1.51 -7.16
C ARG A 146 -7.96 -2.20 -7.38
N HIS A 147 -7.96 -3.48 -7.76
CA HIS A 147 -6.74 -4.25 -7.97
C HIS A 147 -5.98 -3.77 -9.21
N HIS A 148 -6.68 -3.49 -10.31
CA HIS A 148 -6.06 -2.95 -11.52
C HIS A 148 -5.42 -1.57 -11.24
N TRP A 149 -6.08 -0.71 -10.48
CA TRP A 149 -5.48 0.54 -10.02
C TRP A 149 -4.22 0.31 -9.17
N LEU A 150 -4.24 -0.67 -8.26
CA LEU A 150 -3.11 -1.00 -7.41
C LEU A 150 -1.92 -1.53 -8.23
N GLU A 151 -2.16 -2.41 -9.18
CA GLU A 151 -1.13 -2.93 -10.10
C GLU A 151 -0.46 -1.78 -10.88
N PHE A 152 -1.24 -0.84 -11.40
CA PHE A 152 -0.72 0.36 -12.04
C PHE A 152 0.09 1.24 -11.06
N TYR A 153 -0.45 1.51 -9.87
CA TYR A 153 0.21 2.34 -8.87
C TYR A 153 1.56 1.76 -8.41
N LEU A 154 1.60 0.45 -8.15
CA LEU A 154 2.81 -0.25 -7.75
C LEU A 154 3.80 -0.39 -8.92
N SER A 155 3.34 -0.55 -10.15
CA SER A 155 4.20 -0.53 -11.34
C SER A 155 4.92 0.80 -11.51
N MET A 156 4.24 1.92 -11.26
CA MET A 156 4.85 3.24 -11.26
C MET A 156 5.94 3.39 -10.18
N LYS A 157 5.80 2.70 -9.04
CA LYS A 157 6.84 2.63 -8.00
C LYS A 157 7.99 1.72 -8.42
N ALA A 158 7.70 0.54 -8.96
CA ALA A 158 8.68 -0.41 -9.48
C ALA A 158 9.60 0.23 -10.52
N LEU A 159 9.04 0.96 -11.48
CA LEU A 159 9.80 1.69 -12.50
C LEU A 159 10.86 2.64 -11.92
N ARG A 160 10.58 3.27 -10.77
CA ARG A 160 11.54 4.17 -10.11
C ARG A 160 12.71 3.40 -9.51
N LEU A 161 12.46 2.20 -8.99
CA LEU A 161 13.52 1.32 -8.48
C LEU A 161 14.36 0.77 -9.63
N ILE A 162 13.72 0.32 -10.71
CA ILE A 162 14.41 -0.24 -11.89
C ILE A 162 15.28 0.83 -12.57
N ARG A 163 14.75 2.03 -12.81
CA ARG A 163 15.51 3.14 -13.44
C ARG A 163 16.76 3.56 -12.65
N ARG A 164 16.80 3.32 -11.34
CA ARG A 164 18.01 3.56 -10.54
C ARG A 164 19.07 2.48 -10.75
N CYS A 165 18.66 1.27 -11.16
CA CYS A 165 19.55 0.13 -11.37
C CYS A 165 20.03 0.04 -12.82
N THR A 166 19.20 0.41 -13.79
CA THR A 166 19.52 0.33 -15.23
C THR A 166 19.83 1.72 -15.78
N SER A 167 21.07 1.95 -16.20
CA SER A 167 21.49 3.16 -16.91
C SER A 167 21.02 3.22 -18.36
N GLU A 168 20.53 2.11 -18.91
CA GLU A 168 20.06 2.03 -20.30
C GLU A 168 18.56 2.33 -20.41
N GLY A 169 18.24 3.32 -21.25
CA GLY A 169 16.92 3.90 -21.46
C GLY A 169 15.93 2.99 -22.18
N THR A 170 15.67 1.81 -21.62
CA THR A 170 14.69 0.87 -22.14
C THR A 170 13.31 1.52 -22.10
N VAL A 171 12.72 1.75 -23.28
CA VAL A 171 11.36 2.31 -23.42
C VAL A 171 10.36 1.22 -23.05
N VAL A 172 9.91 1.24 -21.80
CA VAL A 172 8.90 0.29 -21.31
C VAL A 172 7.53 0.69 -21.85
N GLY A 173 7.04 -0.07 -22.85
CA GLY A 173 5.76 0.18 -23.53
C GLY A 173 4.52 -0.31 -22.79
N ASP A 174 4.66 -1.16 -21.77
CA ASP A 174 3.54 -1.69 -20.99
C ASP A 174 3.77 -1.47 -19.50
N TYR A 175 3.23 -0.36 -18.97
CA TYR A 175 3.38 -0.01 -17.57
C TYR A 175 2.60 -0.95 -16.64
N GLU A 176 1.60 -1.68 -17.11
CA GLU A 176 0.76 -2.53 -16.26
C GLU A 176 1.48 -3.83 -15.86
N ARG A 177 2.49 -4.24 -16.64
CA ARG A 177 3.24 -5.49 -16.39
C ARG A 177 4.47 -5.33 -15.52
N VAL A 178 4.97 -4.10 -15.34
CA VAL A 178 6.28 -3.87 -14.71
C VAL A 178 6.35 -4.39 -13.28
N ILE A 179 5.29 -4.23 -12.48
CA ILE A 179 5.27 -4.77 -11.12
C ILE A 179 5.42 -6.30 -11.12
N TRP A 180 4.87 -6.97 -12.13
CA TRP A 180 4.89 -8.42 -12.21
C TRP A 180 6.18 -8.98 -12.79
N ASP A 181 6.84 -8.25 -13.69
CA ASP A 181 8.20 -8.57 -14.11
C ASP A 181 9.13 -8.49 -12.88
N LEU A 182 8.95 -7.46 -12.05
CA LEU A 182 9.66 -7.33 -10.78
C LEU A 182 9.38 -8.49 -9.82
N VAL A 183 8.11 -8.87 -9.62
CA VAL A 183 7.73 -10.04 -8.81
C VAL A 183 8.38 -11.32 -9.36
N SER A 184 8.38 -11.49 -10.68
CA SER A 184 8.97 -12.67 -11.33
C SER A 184 10.47 -12.72 -11.09
N ASN A 185 11.18 -11.59 -11.25
CA ASN A 185 12.62 -11.49 -10.97
C ASN A 185 12.96 -11.80 -9.51
N VAL A 186 12.14 -11.33 -8.56
CA VAL A 186 12.34 -11.64 -7.13
C VAL A 186 12.16 -13.14 -6.89
N LEU A 187 11.09 -13.74 -7.39
CA LEU A 187 10.79 -15.16 -7.20
C LEU A 187 11.80 -16.07 -7.92
N GLU A 188 12.31 -15.67 -9.08
CA GLU A 188 13.35 -16.39 -9.80
C GLU A 188 14.63 -16.53 -8.96
N GLY A 189 14.99 -15.50 -8.19
CA GLY A 189 16.08 -15.55 -7.22
C GLY A 189 15.92 -16.62 -6.12
N TYR A 190 14.68 -17.11 -5.92
CA TYR A 190 14.38 -18.23 -5.03
C TYR A 190 14.10 -19.54 -5.77
N GLY A 191 14.20 -19.58 -7.11
CA GLY A 191 13.82 -20.76 -7.90
C GLY A 191 12.31 -21.00 -7.94
N CYS A 192 11.51 -19.95 -7.79
CA CYS A 192 10.05 -19.99 -7.83
C CYS A 192 9.49 -19.16 -8.97
N GLN A 193 8.25 -19.46 -9.36
CA GLN A 193 7.48 -18.67 -10.32
C GLN A 193 6.08 -18.38 -9.77
N SER A 194 5.50 -17.26 -10.22
CA SER A 194 4.12 -16.91 -9.90
C SER A 194 3.18 -17.39 -11.01
N ILE A 195 2.21 -18.22 -10.65
CA ILE A 195 1.10 -18.59 -11.52
C ILE A 195 -0.10 -17.76 -11.10
N ARG A 196 -0.45 -16.79 -11.93
CA ARG A 196 -1.73 -16.10 -11.77
C ARG A 196 -2.81 -17.09 -12.16
N ALA A 197 -3.78 -17.31 -11.27
CA ALA A 197 -5.04 -17.92 -11.63
C ALA A 197 -5.73 -16.98 -12.63
N HIS A 198 -5.32 -17.02 -13.90
CA HIS A 198 -6.15 -16.56 -14.98
C HIS A 198 -7.38 -17.45 -14.92
N ARG A 199 -8.57 -16.85 -14.90
CA ARG A 199 -9.82 -17.57 -15.12
C ARG A 199 -9.73 -18.17 -16.53
N ALA A 200 -9.06 -19.30 -16.67
CA ALA A 200 -8.98 -20.07 -17.88
C ALA A 200 -10.38 -20.62 -18.12
N GLY A 201 -11.18 -19.89 -18.89
CA GLY A 201 -12.36 -20.40 -19.59
C GLY A 201 -13.38 -21.17 -18.74
N ALA A 202 -13.66 -20.74 -17.50
CA ALA A 202 -14.75 -21.34 -16.74
C ALA A 202 -16.09 -20.93 -17.37
N ALA A 203 -16.73 -21.93 -17.96
CA ALA A 203 -18.12 -21.94 -18.39
C ALA A 203 -19.03 -21.22 -17.39
N ARG A 204 -20.04 -20.54 -17.93
CA ARG A 204 -21.07 -19.72 -17.28
C ARG A 204 -21.79 -20.46 -16.12
N SER A 205 -21.16 -20.62 -14.97
CA SER A 205 -21.85 -20.93 -13.73
C SER A 205 -22.04 -19.63 -12.95
N PHE A 206 -23.25 -19.09 -13.05
CA PHE A 206 -23.80 -17.94 -12.32
C PHE A 206 -23.85 -18.20 -10.79
N ALA A 207 -22.71 -18.47 -10.17
CA ALA A 207 -22.61 -18.48 -8.72
C ALA A 207 -22.27 -17.06 -8.25
N LEU A 208 -23.18 -16.50 -7.45
CA LEU A 208 -23.10 -15.18 -6.84
C LEU A 208 -21.69 -14.84 -6.34
N SER A 209 -21.18 -13.73 -6.85
CA SER A 209 -19.89 -13.10 -6.55
C SER A 209 -19.66 -12.93 -5.05
N SER A 210 -19.03 -13.91 -4.42
CA SER A 210 -18.15 -13.60 -3.31
C SER A 210 -16.96 -12.85 -3.93
N GLU A 211 -16.69 -11.64 -3.46
CA GLU A 211 -15.50 -10.85 -3.80
C GLU A 211 -14.24 -11.58 -3.29
N GLY A 212 -13.95 -12.75 -3.86
CA GLY A 212 -12.75 -13.50 -3.58
C GLY A 212 -11.56 -12.62 -3.93
N HIS A 213 -10.75 -12.30 -2.93
CA HIS A 213 -9.50 -11.59 -3.15
C HIS A 213 -8.69 -12.34 -4.21
N PRO A 214 -8.22 -11.65 -5.27
CA PRO A 214 -7.50 -12.32 -6.33
C PRO A 214 -6.22 -12.91 -5.74
N SER A 215 -6.15 -14.24 -5.71
CA SER A 215 -5.00 -14.99 -5.26
C SER A 215 -4.03 -15.28 -6.41
N CYS A 216 -2.81 -15.63 -6.03
CA CYS A 216 -1.72 -16.08 -6.87
C CYS A 216 -1.14 -17.34 -6.23
N LEU A 217 -0.73 -18.30 -7.07
CA LEU A 217 -0.01 -19.46 -6.62
C LEU A 217 1.48 -19.23 -6.85
N VAL A 218 2.30 -19.43 -5.83
CA VAL A 218 3.76 -19.48 -5.98
C VAL A 218 4.16 -20.95 -6.01
N VAL A 219 4.85 -21.35 -7.07
CA VAL A 219 5.30 -22.74 -7.27
C VAL A 219 6.80 -22.76 -7.54
N PRO A 220 7.52 -23.80 -7.08
CA PRO A 220 8.91 -24.02 -7.48
C PRO A 220 9.00 -24.23 -8.99
N VAL A 221 10.07 -23.75 -9.60
CA VAL A 221 10.39 -24.03 -11.01
C VAL A 221 10.99 -25.43 -11.06
N ALA A 222 10.35 -26.34 -11.80
CA ALA A 222 10.85 -27.71 -11.94
C ALA A 222 12.20 -27.69 -12.66
N GLN A 223 13.26 -28.12 -11.98
CA GLN A 223 14.55 -28.36 -12.61
C GLN A 223 14.52 -29.72 -13.31
N GLU A 224 14.63 -29.72 -14.64
CA GLU A 224 14.48 -30.93 -15.47
C GLU A 224 15.53 -32.04 -15.20
N HIS A 225 16.51 -31.82 -14.33
CA HIS A 225 17.72 -32.66 -14.21
C HIS A 225 17.86 -33.53 -12.96
N PHE A 226 16.92 -33.52 -11.99
CA PHE A 226 17.08 -34.31 -10.77
C PHE A 226 15.83 -35.12 -10.42
N MET A 227 15.98 -36.40 -10.09
CA MET A 227 14.87 -37.32 -9.73
C MET A 227 14.56 -37.35 -8.21
N CYS A 228 15.19 -36.50 -7.39
CA CYS A 228 14.97 -36.42 -5.93
C CYS A 228 14.23 -35.14 -5.47
N VAL A 229 13.27 -34.66 -6.25
CA VAL A 229 12.73 -33.29 -6.17
C VAL A 229 11.81 -33.00 -4.98
N ALA A 230 11.05 -34.00 -4.49
CA ALA A 230 9.91 -33.72 -3.62
C ALA A 230 10.25 -33.06 -2.27
N LYS A 231 11.46 -33.29 -1.71
CA LYS A 231 11.85 -32.71 -0.41
C LYS A 231 12.39 -31.28 -0.56
N GLU A 232 13.02 -30.98 -1.68
CA GLU A 232 13.62 -29.66 -1.93
C GLU A 232 12.55 -28.60 -2.17
N ASP A 233 11.49 -28.93 -2.92
CA ASP A 233 10.39 -28.03 -3.24
C ASP A 233 9.72 -27.40 -2.00
N CYS A 234 9.48 -28.21 -0.96
CA CYS A 234 8.88 -27.70 0.29
C CYS A 234 9.82 -26.75 1.05
N THR A 235 11.14 -26.97 0.98
CA THR A 235 12.09 -26.07 1.65
C THR A 235 12.21 -24.73 0.92
N THR A 236 12.13 -24.75 -0.41
CA THR A 236 12.14 -23.55 -1.24
C THR A 236 10.92 -22.67 -0.98
N LEU A 237 9.71 -23.26 -0.93
CA LEU A 237 8.50 -22.51 -0.63
C LEU A 237 8.51 -21.91 0.79
N LYS A 238 8.93 -22.68 1.80
CA LYS A 238 9.08 -22.17 3.17
C LYS A 238 10.09 -21.04 3.26
N ARG A 239 11.16 -21.11 2.45
CA ARG A 239 12.16 -20.04 2.36
C ARG A 239 11.56 -18.79 1.75
N VAL A 240 10.82 -18.89 0.64
CA VAL A 240 10.12 -17.74 0.03
C VAL A 240 9.14 -17.13 1.03
N GLU A 241 8.33 -17.96 1.68
CA GLU A 241 7.35 -17.53 2.67
C GLU A 241 7.99 -16.73 3.81
N ARG A 242 9.08 -17.27 4.38
CA ARG A 242 9.83 -16.63 5.46
C ARG A 242 10.56 -15.37 5.00
N ASP A 243 11.32 -15.46 3.91
CA ASP A 243 12.25 -14.41 3.47
C ASP A 243 11.54 -13.21 2.83
N LEU A 244 10.32 -13.42 2.31
CA LEU A 244 9.42 -12.36 1.83
C LEU A 244 8.33 -11.98 2.85
N ALA A 245 8.37 -12.56 4.06
CA ALA A 245 7.40 -12.33 5.14
C ALA A 245 5.93 -12.50 4.70
N LEU A 246 5.66 -13.51 3.88
CA LEU A 246 4.36 -13.75 3.25
C LEU A 246 3.30 -14.29 4.21
N SER A 247 3.72 -14.83 5.36
CA SER A 247 2.84 -15.37 6.40
C SER A 247 2.13 -14.29 7.22
N VAL A 248 2.45 -13.00 7.01
CA VAL A 248 1.77 -11.90 7.68
C VAL A 248 0.40 -11.72 7.02
N GLU A 249 -0.67 -12.11 7.73
CA GLU A 249 -2.03 -11.83 7.28
C GLU A 249 -2.26 -10.32 7.30
N TYR A 250 -2.23 -9.71 6.12
CA TYR A 250 -2.54 -8.30 5.95
C TYR A 250 -4.04 -8.09 6.01
N ASN A 251 -4.53 -7.63 7.16
CA ASN A 251 -5.88 -7.11 7.28
C ASN A 251 -5.98 -5.80 6.50
N VAL A 252 -6.41 -5.87 5.23
CA VAL A 252 -6.77 -4.67 4.47
C VAL A 252 -7.90 -3.98 5.23
N PRO A 253 -7.73 -2.73 5.70
CA PRO A 253 -8.80 -2.03 6.41
C PRO A 253 -10.01 -1.97 5.49
N GLN A 254 -11.12 -2.61 5.89
CA GLN A 254 -12.35 -2.52 5.12
C GLN A 254 -12.79 -1.05 5.09
N THR A 255 -12.82 -0.47 3.89
CA THR A 255 -13.09 0.96 3.65
C THR A 255 -14.52 1.37 4.02
N SER A 256 -15.44 0.40 4.18
CA SER A 256 -16.83 0.58 4.59
C SER A 256 -16.99 1.35 5.91
N ASP A 257 -16.07 1.15 6.85
CA ASP A 257 -16.15 1.75 8.19
C ASP A 257 -15.69 3.22 8.26
N LEU A 258 -14.97 3.71 7.25
CA LEU A 258 -14.47 5.08 7.21
C LEU A 258 -15.39 6.02 6.43
N ILE A 259 -16.03 5.53 5.36
CA ILE A 259 -16.93 6.35 4.52
C ILE A 259 -18.25 6.66 5.26
N SER A 260 -18.75 5.73 6.06
CA SER A 260 -19.92 5.96 6.92
C SER A 260 -19.70 7.06 7.98
N LYS A 261 -18.43 7.30 8.37
CA LYS A 261 -18.06 8.34 9.35
C LYS A 261 -17.89 9.72 8.73
N LEU A 262 -17.45 9.82 7.48
CA LEU A 262 -17.28 11.10 6.77
C LEU A 262 -18.60 11.67 6.22
N SER A 263 -19.56 10.81 5.90
CA SER A 263 -20.87 11.23 5.39
C SER A 263 -21.72 11.99 6.42
N ARG A 264 -21.37 11.92 7.72
CA ARG A 264 -22.12 12.57 8.81
C ARG A 264 -21.60 13.95 9.23
N THR A 265 -20.44 14.39 8.75
CA THR A 265 -19.81 15.67 9.17
C THR A 265 -19.86 16.76 8.10
N GLY A 266 -20.46 16.51 6.93
CA GLY A 266 -20.54 17.46 5.82
C GLY A 266 -21.86 18.22 5.68
N ARG A 267 -22.40 18.85 6.73
CA ARG A 267 -23.31 20.00 6.54
C ARG A 267 -22.46 21.28 6.54
N PHE A 268 -21.81 21.55 5.41
CA PHE A 268 -21.34 22.90 5.11
C PHE A 268 -22.54 23.73 4.67
N SER A 269 -23.22 24.34 5.64
CA SER A 269 -24.23 25.36 5.37
C SER A 269 -23.53 26.57 4.77
N PHE A 270 -23.65 26.77 3.46
CA PHE A 270 -23.49 28.11 2.89
C PHE A 270 -24.69 28.93 3.38
N GLY A 271 -24.40 29.94 4.21
CA GLY A 271 -25.39 30.80 4.80
C GLY A 271 -26.20 31.55 3.74
N LEU A 272 -27.51 31.40 3.80
CA LEU A 272 -28.41 32.53 3.69
C LEU A 272 -29.32 32.51 4.91
N ASP A 273 -29.23 33.57 5.70
CA ASP A 273 -29.96 33.79 6.94
C ASP A 273 -31.47 33.62 6.75
N THR A 274 -32.07 32.72 7.51
CA THR A 274 -33.42 32.93 8.06
C THR A 274 -33.52 32.22 9.41
N ALA A 275 -33.76 33.03 10.44
CA ALA A 275 -33.93 32.59 11.81
C ALA A 275 -35.11 31.61 11.93
N SER A 276 -34.84 30.42 12.47
CA SER A 276 -35.88 29.57 13.03
C SER A 276 -35.29 28.75 14.17
N ASP A 277 -35.68 29.16 15.37
CA ASP A 277 -35.33 28.57 16.65
C ASP A 277 -36.05 27.21 16.80
N ARG A 278 -35.30 26.10 16.78
CA ARG A 278 -35.80 24.78 17.17
C ARG A 278 -34.75 24.01 17.96
N ARG A 279 -34.95 23.99 19.27
CA ARG A 279 -34.31 23.07 20.23
C ARG A 279 -34.54 21.62 19.80
N SER A 280 -33.51 20.96 19.29
CA SER A 280 -33.46 19.49 19.20
C SER A 280 -32.43 18.95 20.19
N SER A 281 -32.93 18.21 21.17
CA SER A 281 -32.19 17.37 22.10
C SER A 281 -31.26 16.42 21.33
N VAL A 282 -29.95 16.61 21.47
CA VAL A 282 -28.90 15.74 20.91
C VAL A 282 -28.55 14.69 21.95
N MET A 283 -28.89 13.43 21.67
CA MET A 283 -28.40 12.30 22.46
C MET A 283 -26.88 12.12 22.26
N PRO A 284 -26.10 11.95 23.34
CA PRO A 284 -24.66 11.75 23.24
C PRO A 284 -24.34 10.35 22.69
N ASN A 285 -23.68 10.31 21.53
CA ASN A 285 -23.14 9.09 20.94
C ASN A 285 -21.96 8.57 21.78
N SER A 286 -22.24 7.72 22.76
CA SER A 286 -21.29 7.07 23.68
C SER A 286 -20.10 6.38 22.99
N LYS A 287 -20.29 5.87 21.76
CA LYS A 287 -19.23 5.25 20.95
C LYS A 287 -18.14 6.22 20.50
N LEU A 288 -18.47 7.51 20.31
CA LEU A 288 -17.49 8.53 19.93
C LEU A 288 -16.60 8.94 21.10
N ALA A 289 -17.15 8.93 22.32
CA ALA A 289 -16.38 9.18 23.54
C ALA A 289 -15.33 8.09 23.76
N LEU A 290 -15.69 6.81 23.54
CA LEU A 290 -14.79 5.68 23.72
C LEU A 290 -13.60 5.71 22.74
N LEU A 291 -13.83 6.02 21.47
CA LEU A 291 -12.76 6.16 20.47
C LEU A 291 -11.80 7.32 20.78
N LYS A 292 -12.30 8.45 21.29
CA LYS A 292 -11.44 9.54 21.73
C LYS A 292 -10.57 9.12 22.92
N VAL A 293 -11.13 8.39 23.88
CA VAL A 293 -10.37 7.87 25.04
C VAL A 293 -9.27 6.91 24.60
N VAL A 294 -9.54 6.01 23.65
CA VAL A 294 -8.53 5.07 23.13
C VAL A 294 -7.39 5.80 22.41
N ASN A 295 -7.69 6.76 21.54
CA ASN A 295 -6.63 7.56 20.88
C ASN A 295 -5.82 8.38 21.89
N SER A 296 -6.46 8.95 22.92
CA SER A 296 -5.75 9.69 23.98
C SER A 296 -4.83 8.77 24.79
N LEU A 297 -5.28 7.55 25.13
CA LEU A 297 -4.46 6.57 25.85
C LEU A 297 -3.25 6.11 25.01
N GLN A 298 -3.42 5.92 23.70
CA GLN A 298 -2.33 5.54 22.81
C GLN A 298 -1.25 6.63 22.74
N ILE A 299 -1.64 7.91 22.69
CA ILE A 299 -0.70 9.04 22.72
C ILE A 299 0.03 9.08 24.07
N ILE A 300 -0.68 8.94 25.19
CA ILE A 300 -0.07 8.92 26.53
C ILE A 300 0.94 7.77 26.63
N PHE A 301 0.57 6.57 26.18
CA PHE A 301 1.46 5.41 26.22
C PHE A 301 2.73 5.59 25.37
N LEU A 302 2.60 6.15 24.16
CA LEU A 302 3.73 6.48 23.29
C LEU A 302 4.67 7.51 23.95
N THR A 303 4.11 8.56 24.55
CA THR A 303 4.90 9.60 25.24
C THR A 303 5.55 9.08 26.54
N ALA A 304 4.86 8.21 27.27
CA ALA A 304 5.36 7.61 28.51
C ALA A 304 6.49 6.62 28.25
N LEU A 305 6.52 5.97 27.08
CA LEU A 305 7.64 5.11 26.68
C LEU A 305 8.79 5.88 26.04
N SER A 306 8.52 6.95 25.27
CA SER A 306 9.58 7.69 24.57
C SER A 306 10.52 8.45 25.52
N ILE A 307 10.00 8.98 26.63
CA ILE A 307 10.80 9.73 27.62
C ILE A 307 11.86 8.84 28.28
N PRO A 308 11.53 7.71 28.94
CA PRO A 308 12.54 6.85 29.56
C PRO A 308 13.52 6.27 28.53
N LEU A 309 13.07 5.92 27.32
CA LEU A 309 13.97 5.50 26.24
C LEU A 309 14.99 6.59 25.89
N SER A 310 14.53 7.84 25.73
CA SER A 310 15.40 8.98 25.43
C SER A 310 16.42 9.24 26.55
N VAL A 311 16.00 9.14 27.82
CA VAL A 311 16.86 9.26 29.01
C VAL A 311 17.89 8.14 29.06
N VAL A 312 17.50 6.89 28.77
CA VAL A 312 18.42 5.74 28.73
C VAL A 312 19.45 5.93 27.61
N THR A 313 19.04 6.36 26.41
CA THR A 313 20.01 6.67 25.34
C THR A 313 20.97 7.78 25.72
N LEU A 314 20.50 8.84 26.40
CA LEU A 314 21.35 9.95 26.86
C LEU A 314 22.33 9.50 27.95
N ALA A 315 21.87 8.67 28.88
CA ALA A 315 22.73 8.07 29.90
C ALA A 315 23.80 7.17 29.28
N LEU A 316 23.43 6.34 28.29
CA LEU A 316 24.36 5.47 27.57
C LEU A 316 25.37 6.28 26.73
N THR A 317 24.96 7.35 26.06
CA THR A 317 25.91 8.18 25.30
C THR A 317 26.90 8.89 26.21
N ILE A 318 26.46 9.42 27.36
CA ILE A 318 27.35 9.97 28.39
C ILE A 318 28.29 8.87 28.88
N LEU A 319 27.76 7.72 29.28
CA LEU A 319 28.57 6.62 29.79
C LEU A 319 29.60 6.17 28.76
N CYS A 320 29.22 5.97 27.50
CA CYS A 320 30.14 5.64 26.41
C CYS A 320 31.18 6.74 26.14
N PHE A 321 30.83 8.01 26.29
CA PHE A 321 31.75 9.13 26.13
C PHE A 321 32.81 9.15 27.23
N TYR A 322 32.40 8.91 28.48
CA TYR A 322 33.28 8.92 29.65
C TYR A 322 34.00 7.58 29.90
N SER A 323 33.44 6.47 29.43
CA SER A 323 34.05 5.14 29.54
C SER A 323 35.05 4.86 28.43
N ARG A 324 35.40 5.85 27.58
CA ARG A 324 36.54 5.72 26.68
C ARG A 324 37.78 5.43 27.53
N PRO A 325 38.39 4.23 27.42
CA PRO A 325 39.60 3.91 28.15
C PRO A 325 40.69 4.89 27.73
N TRP A 326 41.46 5.37 28.71
CA TRP A 326 42.59 6.30 28.55
C TRP A 326 43.64 5.85 27.51
N ALA A 327 43.56 4.60 27.02
CA ALA A 327 44.44 4.01 26.02
C ALA A 327 44.39 4.69 24.63
N PHE A 328 43.42 5.57 24.34
CA PHE A 328 43.36 6.32 23.07
C PHE A 328 43.76 7.81 23.19
N ARG A 329 44.38 8.24 24.29
CA ARG A 329 44.86 9.63 24.48
C ARG A 329 46.32 9.89 24.07
N ILE A 330 46.98 8.93 23.44
CA ILE A 330 48.34 9.11 22.92
C ILE A 330 48.37 8.67 21.44
N LEU A 331 48.01 9.58 20.55
CA LEU A 331 48.55 9.70 19.20
C LEU A 331 48.22 11.09 18.65
#